data_AF-A0A940K550-F1
#
_entry.id   AF-A0A940K550-F1
#
_cell.length_a   1.000
_cell.length_b   1.000
_cell.length_c   1.000
_cell.angle_alpha   90.00
_cell.angle_beta   90.00
_cell.angle_gamma   90.00
#
_symmetry.space_group_name_H-M   'P 1'
#
loop_
_entity.id
_entity.type
_entity.pdbx_description
1 polymer ?
#
loop_
_entity_poly.entity_id
_entity_poly.type
_entity_poly.pdbx_seq_one_letter_code
_entity_poly.pdbx_strand_id
1 'polypeptide(L)'
;MAEAESQNGWTPGPWSWFGNARNREIYLATTHSGRRYVMGFRRWGMSGAQPMFQPANRGLVPAERLLTFEVGDREVRGVEQAKANDSVYRLDISGIDCADARLIAAAPDFATIAPDAVELLNRYAAFIRDHVRADDLEMHPYLPEIERVADDLDAALRKARGEAR
;
A
#
# COMPACT_ATOMS: atom_id res chain seq x y z
N MET A 1 5.62 -16.99 17.31
CA MET A 1 6.47 -16.15 16.43
C MET A 1 5.90 -14.75 16.50
N ALA A 2 6.68 -13.81 17.05
CA ALA A 2 6.24 -12.44 17.26
C ALA A 2 6.04 -11.74 15.91
N GLU A 3 4.89 -11.11 15.75
CA GLU A 3 4.54 -10.29 14.60
C GLU A 3 5.48 -9.09 14.55
N ALA A 4 6.19 -8.92 13.44
CA ALA A 4 6.71 -7.60 13.11
C ALA A 4 5.48 -6.71 12.88
N GLU A 5 5.11 -5.92 13.90
CA GLU A 5 4.24 -4.77 13.70
C GLU A 5 4.84 -3.95 12.56
N SER A 6 4.06 -3.69 11.51
CA SER A 6 4.52 -2.80 10.45
C SER A 6 4.70 -1.42 11.09
N GLN A 7 5.91 -0.87 11.02
CA GLN A 7 6.25 0.44 11.61
C GLN A 7 5.37 1.58 11.06
N ASN A 8 4.65 1.35 9.96
CA ASN A 8 3.87 2.35 9.24
C ASN A 8 2.35 2.22 9.42
N GLY A 9 1.88 1.22 10.18
CA GLY A 9 0.45 0.97 10.41
C GLY A 9 -0.31 0.37 9.22
N TRP A 10 0.39 0.03 8.12
CA TRP A 10 -0.14 -0.73 6.98
C TRP A 10 -0.15 -2.23 7.28
N THR A 11 -1.07 -2.96 6.66
CA THR A 11 -1.07 -4.43 6.66
C THR A 11 0.20 -4.94 5.96
N PRO A 12 1.09 -5.71 6.61
CA PRO A 12 2.31 -6.20 5.96
C PRO A 12 2.01 -7.01 4.70
N GLY A 13 2.79 -6.80 3.64
CA GLY A 13 2.72 -7.61 2.42
C GLY A 13 3.42 -8.97 2.56
N PRO A 14 3.44 -9.76 1.47
CA PRO A 14 2.83 -9.48 0.17
C PRO A 14 1.30 -9.60 0.16
N TRP A 15 0.67 -8.76 -0.67
CA TRP A 15 -0.77 -8.77 -0.94
C TRP A 15 -1.09 -9.45 -2.27
N SER A 16 -2.28 -10.06 -2.34
CA SER A 16 -2.83 -10.58 -3.60
C SER A 16 -4.36 -10.48 -3.60
N TRP A 17 -4.93 -10.50 -4.80
CA TRP A 17 -6.36 -10.58 -5.01
C TRP A 17 -6.84 -12.00 -4.77
N PHE A 18 -7.89 -12.12 -3.97
CA PHE A 18 -8.59 -13.36 -3.67
C PHE A 18 -10.07 -13.17 -3.95
N GLY A 19 -10.78 -14.29 -4.06
CA GLY A 19 -12.20 -14.24 -4.29
C GLY A 19 -12.75 -15.53 -4.85
N ASN A 20 -14.05 -15.51 -5.06
CA ASN A 20 -14.78 -16.57 -5.72
C ASN A 20 -15.88 -15.94 -6.59
N ALA A 21 -15.75 -16.08 -7.90
CA ALA A 21 -16.69 -15.51 -8.87
C ALA A 21 -18.11 -16.08 -8.73
N ARG A 22 -18.25 -17.35 -8.31
CA ARG A 22 -19.56 -17.98 -8.03
C ARG A 22 -20.24 -17.31 -6.84
N ASN A 23 -19.48 -17.01 -5.79
CA ASN A 23 -19.99 -16.35 -4.58
C ASN A 23 -19.99 -14.82 -4.71
N ARG A 24 -19.53 -14.26 -5.84
CA ARG A 24 -19.39 -12.82 -6.09
C ARG A 24 -18.54 -12.12 -5.04
N GLU A 25 -17.52 -12.82 -4.56
CA GLU A 25 -16.61 -12.33 -3.53
C GLU A 25 -15.27 -11.99 -4.18
N ILE A 26 -14.78 -10.77 -3.95
CA ILE A 26 -13.45 -10.30 -4.38
C ILE A 26 -12.90 -9.46 -3.24
N TYR A 27 -11.64 -9.67 -2.87
CA TYR A 27 -10.95 -8.92 -1.83
C TYR A 27 -9.44 -8.94 -2.02
N LEU A 28 -8.74 -7.98 -1.42
CA LEU A 28 -7.30 -7.89 -1.33
C LEU A 28 -6.87 -8.30 0.08
N ALA A 29 -5.96 -9.26 0.19
CA ALA A 29 -5.48 -9.77 1.47
C ALA A 29 -4.01 -10.21 1.40
N THR A 30 -3.42 -10.48 2.57
CA THR A 30 -2.08 -11.08 2.66
C THR A 30 -2.08 -12.51 2.10
N THR A 31 -1.01 -12.90 1.42
CA THR A 31 -0.87 -14.27 0.88
C THR A 31 -0.55 -15.30 1.96
N HIS A 32 -0.03 -14.84 3.10
CA HIS A 32 0.27 -15.65 4.28
C HIS A 32 -0.51 -15.15 5.51
N SER A 33 -0.19 -15.68 6.69
CA SER A 33 -0.74 -15.24 7.99
C SER A 33 -2.27 -15.27 8.09
N GLY A 34 -2.91 -16.28 7.50
CA GLY A 34 -4.35 -16.49 7.63
C GLY A 34 -5.22 -15.48 6.86
N ARG A 35 -4.69 -14.83 5.82
CA ARG A 35 -5.41 -13.84 4.97
C ARG A 35 -5.93 -12.64 5.74
N ARG A 36 -5.03 -11.77 6.21
CA ARG A 36 -5.41 -10.47 6.76
C ARG A 36 -5.94 -9.59 5.64
N TYR A 37 -7.11 -8.99 5.86
CA TYR A 37 -7.77 -8.18 4.84
C TYR A 37 -7.10 -6.81 4.73
N VAL A 38 -6.73 -6.44 3.51
CA VAL A 38 -6.29 -5.09 3.16
C VAL A 38 -7.50 -4.29 2.68
N MET A 39 -8.32 -4.90 1.81
CA MET A 39 -9.53 -4.30 1.28
C MET A 39 -10.58 -5.36 0.93
N GLY A 40 -11.80 -5.17 1.38
CA GLY A 40 -12.98 -5.92 0.91
C GLY A 40 -13.97 -5.01 0.20
N PHE A 41 -15.09 -5.57 -0.26
CA PHE A 41 -16.17 -4.78 -0.85
C PHE A 41 -17.52 -5.16 -0.24
N ARG A 42 -18.40 -4.18 -0.11
CA ARG A 42 -19.81 -4.39 0.19
C ARG A 42 -20.68 -3.53 -0.69
N ARG A 43 -21.97 -3.85 -0.74
CA ARG A 43 -22.97 -3.01 -1.40
C ARG A 43 -23.14 -1.68 -0.65
N TRP A 44 -23.31 -0.59 -1.39
CA TRP A 44 -23.64 0.72 -0.80
C TRP A 44 -25.15 0.99 -0.90
N GLY A 45 -25.93 0.45 0.04
CA GLY A 45 -27.38 0.61 0.02
C GLY A 45 -28.02 0.02 -1.25
N MET A 46 -28.87 0.81 -1.93
CA MET A 46 -29.53 0.37 -3.16
C MET A 46 -28.67 0.52 -4.43
N SER A 47 -27.56 1.28 -4.37
CA SER A 47 -26.76 1.66 -5.54
C SER A 47 -25.26 1.51 -5.30
N GLY A 48 -24.56 0.84 -6.23
CA GLY A 48 -23.10 0.74 -6.22
C GLY A 48 -22.50 -0.20 -5.16
N ALA A 49 -21.18 -0.25 -5.15
CA ALA A 49 -20.37 -0.94 -4.16
C ALA A 49 -19.42 0.08 -3.51
N GLN A 50 -19.08 -0.15 -2.25
CA GLN A 50 -18.04 0.61 -1.56
C GLN A 50 -16.96 -0.34 -1.02
N PRO A 51 -15.70 0.09 -1.00
CA PRO A 51 -14.66 -0.68 -0.35
C PRO A 51 -14.87 -0.70 1.17
N MET A 52 -14.27 -1.70 1.81
CA MET A 52 -14.14 -1.82 3.25
C MET A 52 -12.66 -1.99 3.57
N PHE A 53 -12.19 -1.37 4.64
CA PHE A 53 -10.80 -1.40 5.06
C PHE A 53 -10.67 -1.82 6.52
N GLN A 54 -9.49 -2.24 6.94
CA GLN A 54 -9.22 -2.66 8.30
C GLN A 54 -8.40 -1.60 9.07
N PRO A 55 -9.02 -0.56 9.66
CA PRO A 55 -8.29 0.38 10.51
C PRO A 55 -7.77 -0.34 11.77
N ALA A 56 -6.59 0.05 12.25
CA ALA A 56 -5.79 -0.60 13.30
C ALA A 56 -6.57 -1.49 14.30
N ASN A 57 -6.31 -2.81 14.26
CA ASN A 57 -6.88 -3.85 15.14
C ASN A 57 -8.41 -3.95 15.19
N ARG A 58 -9.13 -3.39 14.20
CA ARG A 58 -10.58 -3.55 14.06
C ARG A 58 -10.91 -4.57 12.97
N GLY A 59 -12.17 -4.98 12.88
CA GLY A 59 -12.67 -5.71 11.72
C GLY A 59 -12.77 -4.81 10.49
N LEU A 60 -13.24 -5.36 9.36
CA LEU A 60 -13.51 -4.56 8.17
C LEU A 60 -14.56 -3.49 8.46
N VAL A 61 -14.18 -2.24 8.26
CA VAL A 61 -15.01 -1.06 8.39
C VAL A 61 -15.33 -0.51 6.99
N PRO A 62 -16.59 -0.19 6.71
CA PRO A 62 -16.97 0.46 5.46
C PRO A 62 -16.28 1.81 5.22
N ALA A 63 -15.89 2.06 3.98
CA ALA A 63 -15.24 3.32 3.61
C ALA A 63 -16.08 4.55 3.95
N GLU A 64 -17.43 4.49 3.88
CA GLU A 64 -18.30 5.63 4.22
C GLU A 64 -18.10 6.16 5.65
N ARG A 65 -17.56 5.36 6.56
CA ARG A 65 -17.24 5.75 7.95
C ARG A 65 -15.83 6.30 8.12
N LEU A 66 -15.00 6.17 7.08
CA LEU A 66 -13.59 6.54 7.07
C LEU A 66 -13.31 7.70 6.11
N LEU A 67 -14.31 8.17 5.36
CA LEU A 67 -14.12 9.24 4.37
C LEU A 67 -13.58 10.51 5.02
N THR A 68 -12.69 11.17 4.28
CA THR A 68 -12.25 12.55 4.51
C THR A 68 -12.74 13.40 3.35
N PHE A 69 -12.96 14.69 3.58
CA PHE A 69 -13.62 15.58 2.63
C PHE A 69 -12.69 16.72 2.21
N GLU A 70 -12.87 17.21 0.97
CA GLU A 70 -12.06 18.29 0.42
C GLU A 70 -12.22 19.62 1.19
N VAL A 71 -13.39 19.82 1.81
CA VAL A 71 -13.76 21.06 2.47
C VAL A 71 -14.30 20.78 3.87
N GLY A 72 -14.01 21.72 4.77
CA GLY A 72 -14.43 21.69 6.16
C GLY A 72 -13.32 21.24 7.10
N ASP A 73 -13.71 20.89 8.31
CA ASP A 73 -12.80 20.46 9.35
C ASP A 73 -12.10 19.13 8.96
N ARG A 74 -10.77 19.16 9.01
CA ARG A 74 -9.90 18.02 8.66
C ARG A 74 -9.96 16.89 9.68
N GLU A 75 -10.64 17.06 10.82
CA GLU A 75 -10.87 16.00 11.80
C GLU A 75 -12.15 15.20 11.51
N VAL A 76 -13.05 15.70 10.66
CA VAL A 76 -14.31 15.01 10.33
C VAL A 76 -14.04 13.70 9.60
N ARG A 77 -14.66 12.61 10.08
CA ARG A 77 -14.56 11.28 9.48
C ARG A 77 -15.92 10.69 9.18
N GLY A 78 -16.10 10.32 7.92
CA GLY A 78 -17.29 9.63 7.42
C GLY A 78 -18.51 10.52 7.21
N VAL A 79 -19.48 9.96 6.51
CA VAL A 79 -20.66 10.68 6.01
C VAL A 79 -21.55 11.23 7.12
N GLU A 80 -21.71 10.48 8.21
CA GLU A 80 -22.57 10.91 9.33
C GLU A 80 -22.01 12.16 10.03
N GLN A 81 -20.71 12.18 10.33
CA GLN A 81 -20.08 13.34 10.95
C GLN A 81 -20.07 14.54 10.02
N ALA A 82 -19.82 14.34 8.73
CA ALA A 82 -19.85 15.42 7.74
C ALA A 82 -21.21 16.09 7.62
N LYS A 83 -22.30 15.31 7.60
CA LYS A 83 -23.66 15.86 7.55
C LYS A 83 -24.07 16.63 8.81
N ALA A 84 -23.42 16.36 9.94
CA ALA A 84 -23.68 17.02 11.20
C ALA A 84 -22.74 18.21 11.48
N ASN A 85 -21.72 18.44 10.63
CA ASN A 85 -20.73 19.47 10.81
C ASN A 85 -20.86 20.54 9.72
N ASP A 86 -21.28 21.74 10.13
CA ASP A 86 -21.55 22.87 9.21
C ASP A 86 -20.31 23.35 8.43
N SER A 87 -19.10 22.99 8.86
CA SER A 87 -17.88 23.30 8.10
C SER A 87 -17.78 22.47 6.80
N VAL A 88 -18.39 21.28 6.76
CA VAL A 88 -18.40 20.40 5.58
C VAL A 88 -19.69 20.65 4.78
N TYR A 89 -19.72 21.74 4.04
CA TYR A 89 -20.88 22.07 3.20
C TYR A 89 -20.93 21.29 1.87
N ARG A 90 -19.87 20.54 1.53
CA ARG A 90 -19.76 19.73 0.31
C ARG A 90 -19.15 18.38 0.62
N LEU A 91 -19.75 17.32 0.07
CA LEU A 91 -19.37 15.92 0.34
C LEU A 91 -18.37 15.33 -0.67
N ASP A 92 -17.58 16.19 -1.33
CA ASP A 92 -16.51 15.72 -2.22
C ASP A 92 -15.40 15.09 -1.40
N ILE A 93 -14.97 13.90 -1.82
CA ILE A 93 -14.07 13.02 -1.04
C ILE A 93 -12.62 13.37 -1.37
N SER A 94 -11.81 13.66 -0.34
CA SER A 94 -10.36 13.83 -0.49
C SER A 94 -9.58 12.54 -0.27
N GLY A 95 -10.17 11.56 0.43
CA GLY A 95 -9.49 10.29 0.73
C GLY A 95 -10.20 9.44 1.78
N ILE A 96 -9.54 8.38 2.22
CA ILE A 96 -10.04 7.42 3.20
C ILE A 96 -9.04 7.33 4.34
N ASP A 97 -9.51 7.50 5.58
CA ASP A 97 -8.70 7.41 6.79
C ASP A 97 -8.42 5.95 7.18
N CYS A 98 -7.62 5.30 6.35
CA CYS A 98 -7.04 4.01 6.60
C CYS A 98 -5.63 4.00 6.01
N ALA A 99 -4.68 3.44 6.75
CA ALA A 99 -3.30 3.37 6.32
C ALA A 99 -3.18 2.61 4.98
N ASP A 100 -3.85 1.46 4.85
CA ASP A 100 -3.84 0.66 3.61
C ASP A 100 -4.45 1.42 2.43
N ALA A 101 -5.54 2.17 2.64
CA ALA A 101 -6.16 2.98 1.60
C ALA A 101 -5.21 4.09 1.11
N ARG A 102 -4.47 4.72 2.03
CA ARG A 102 -3.44 5.72 1.69
C ARG A 102 -2.28 5.10 0.90
N LEU A 103 -1.81 3.92 1.30
CA LEU A 103 -0.75 3.22 0.56
C LEU A 103 -1.19 2.86 -0.86
N ILE A 104 -2.42 2.37 -1.03
CA ILE A 104 -2.99 2.08 -2.35
C ILE A 104 -3.06 3.35 -3.21
N ALA A 105 -3.51 4.47 -2.63
CA ALA A 105 -3.60 5.75 -3.35
C ALA A 105 -2.22 6.31 -3.76
N ALA A 106 -1.18 6.08 -2.95
CA ALA A 106 0.19 6.50 -3.24
C ALA A 106 0.95 5.60 -4.22
N ALA A 107 0.39 4.44 -4.61
CA ALA A 107 1.05 3.48 -5.50
C ALA A 107 1.55 4.08 -6.83
N PRO A 108 0.82 5.00 -7.50
CA PRO A 108 1.31 5.64 -8.73
C PRO A 108 2.57 6.48 -8.49
N ASP A 109 2.67 7.17 -7.35
CA ASP A 109 3.83 8.00 -7.02
C ASP A 109 5.07 7.12 -6.83
N PHE A 110 4.92 6.00 -6.11
CA PHE A 110 5.97 4.99 -5.97
C PHE A 110 6.36 4.37 -7.31
N ALA A 111 5.40 4.01 -8.15
CA ALA A 111 5.66 3.45 -9.48
C ALA A 111 6.40 4.43 -10.40
N THR A 112 6.24 5.74 -10.18
CA THR A 112 6.92 6.78 -10.95
C THR A 112 8.40 6.88 -10.56
N ILE A 113 8.72 6.84 -9.26
CA ILE A 113 10.10 7.06 -8.76
C ILE A 113 10.94 5.78 -8.67
N ALA A 114 10.30 4.62 -8.57
CA ALA A 114 10.99 3.35 -8.35
C ALA A 114 11.98 2.96 -9.47
N PRO A 115 11.70 3.17 -10.78
CA PRO A 115 12.66 2.86 -11.83
C PRO A 115 13.98 3.63 -11.70
N ASP A 116 13.91 4.93 -11.42
CA ASP A 116 15.09 5.78 -11.21
C ASP A 116 15.90 5.32 -9.99
N ALA A 117 15.22 4.88 -8.93
CA ALA A 117 15.87 4.32 -7.75
C ALA A 117 16.60 3.00 -8.08
N VAL A 118 15.98 2.08 -8.83
CA VAL A 118 16.63 0.84 -9.30
C VAL A 118 17.88 1.16 -10.12
N GLU A 119 17.76 2.10 -11.07
CA GLU A 119 18.89 2.50 -11.92
C GLU A 119 20.05 3.06 -11.08
N LEU A 120 19.75 3.95 -10.13
CA LEU A 120 20.76 4.55 -9.26
C LEU A 120 21.48 3.51 -8.40
N LEU A 121 20.74 2.58 -7.80
CA LEU A 121 21.30 1.50 -6.99
C LEU A 121 22.21 0.59 -7.82
N ASN A 122 21.75 0.19 -9.01
CA ASN A 122 22.55 -0.64 -9.93
C ASN A 122 23.81 0.07 -10.41
N ARG A 123 23.72 1.36 -10.75
CA ARG A 123 24.88 2.15 -11.15
C ARG A 123 25.90 2.26 -10.02
N TYR A 124 25.44 2.45 -8.79
CA TYR A 124 26.33 2.53 -7.63
C TYR A 124 26.99 1.19 -7.32
N ALA A 125 26.24 0.08 -7.40
CA ALA A 125 26.79 -1.27 -7.24
C ALA A 125 27.84 -1.59 -8.31
N ALA A 126 27.57 -1.27 -9.58
CA ALA A 126 28.51 -1.43 -10.69
C ALA A 126 29.78 -0.58 -10.48
N PHE A 127 29.62 0.69 -10.07
CA PHE A 127 30.76 1.56 -9.77
C PHE A 127 31.68 0.93 -8.72
N ILE A 128 31.14 0.42 -7.61
CA ILE A 128 31.93 -0.25 -6.57
C ILE A 128 32.66 -1.46 -7.16
N ARG A 129 31.97 -2.33 -7.90
CA ARG A 129 32.60 -3.53 -8.50
C ARG A 129 33.73 -3.21 -9.48
N ASP A 130 33.57 -2.15 -10.26
CA ASP A 130 34.50 -1.81 -11.32
C ASP A 130 35.70 -0.98 -10.83
N HIS A 131 35.55 -0.24 -9.73
CA HIS A 131 36.54 0.75 -9.28
C HIS A 131 37.17 0.44 -7.92
N VAL A 132 36.61 -0.51 -7.16
CA VAL A 132 37.16 -0.93 -5.86
C VAL A 132 37.88 -2.26 -6.05
N ARG A 133 39.10 -2.35 -5.50
CA ARG A 133 39.86 -3.61 -5.56
C ARG A 133 39.14 -4.68 -4.76
N ALA A 134 39.31 -5.94 -5.15
CA ALA A 134 38.68 -7.08 -4.47
C ALA A 134 38.97 -7.09 -2.95
N ASP A 135 40.20 -6.76 -2.57
CA ASP A 135 40.64 -6.72 -1.16
C ASP A 135 40.02 -5.54 -0.38
N ASP A 136 39.54 -4.51 -1.08
CA ASP A 136 38.90 -3.33 -0.48
C ASP A 136 37.37 -3.46 -0.45
N LEU A 137 36.78 -4.54 -0.98
CA LEU A 137 35.33 -4.78 -0.94
C LEU A 137 34.80 -4.94 0.49
N GLU A 138 35.65 -5.33 1.44
CA GLU A 138 35.31 -5.35 2.87
C GLU A 138 34.94 -3.94 3.40
N MET A 139 35.43 -2.89 2.74
CA MET A 139 35.05 -1.49 3.03
C MET A 139 33.65 -1.11 2.52
N HIS A 140 33.02 -1.99 1.74
CA HIS A 140 31.67 -1.83 1.18
C HIS A 140 30.73 -2.95 1.65
N PRO A 141 30.50 -3.11 2.97
CA PRO A 141 29.75 -4.23 3.54
C PRO A 141 28.27 -4.24 3.10
N TYR A 142 27.75 -3.13 2.60
CA TYR A 142 26.37 -2.99 2.14
C TYR A 142 26.16 -3.33 0.67
N LEU A 143 27.21 -3.61 -0.10
CA LEU A 143 27.08 -3.93 -1.53
C LEU A 143 26.07 -5.07 -1.79
N PRO A 144 26.11 -6.21 -1.06
CA PRO A 144 25.11 -7.27 -1.25
C PRO A 144 23.68 -6.83 -0.93
N GLU A 145 23.51 -5.95 0.07
CA GLU A 145 22.20 -5.42 0.47
C GLU A 145 21.65 -4.45 -0.59
N ILE A 146 22.51 -3.62 -1.18
CA ILE A 146 22.17 -2.70 -2.27
C ILE A 146 21.67 -3.46 -3.49
N GLU A 147 22.40 -4.51 -3.88
CA GLU A 147 22.04 -5.37 -5.00
C GLU A 147 20.71 -6.10 -4.74
N ARG A 148 20.56 -6.69 -3.55
CA ARG A 148 19.31 -7.32 -3.12
C ARG A 148 18.12 -6.36 -3.19
N VAL A 149 18.28 -5.13 -2.70
CA VAL A 149 17.20 -4.13 -2.72
C VAL A 149 16.85 -3.70 -4.15
N ALA A 150 17.85 -3.55 -5.03
CA ALA A 150 17.61 -3.25 -6.44
C ALA A 150 16.82 -4.38 -7.13
N ASP A 151 17.20 -5.64 -6.88
CA ASP A 151 16.51 -6.82 -7.41
C ASP A 151 15.07 -6.93 -6.89
N ASP A 152 14.85 -6.72 -5.60
CA ASP A 152 13.51 -6.75 -4.98
C ASP A 152 12.60 -5.65 -5.54
N LEU A 153 13.14 -4.45 -5.75
CA LEU A 153 12.40 -3.32 -6.30
C LEU A 153 12.06 -3.54 -7.78
N ASP A 154 12.99 -4.07 -8.57
CA ASP A 154 12.74 -4.43 -9.97
C ASP A 154 11.71 -5.56 -10.09
N ALA A 155 11.78 -6.58 -9.23
CA ALA A 155 10.78 -7.63 -9.16
C ALA A 155 9.38 -7.09 -8.80
N ALA A 156 9.30 -6.13 -7.87
CA ALA A 156 8.05 -5.45 -7.52
C ALA A 156 7.48 -4.65 -8.70
N LEU A 157 8.34 -3.95 -9.46
CA LEU A 157 7.94 -3.22 -10.67
C LEU A 157 7.41 -4.15 -11.76
N ARG A 158 8.11 -5.26 -12.04
CA ARG A 158 7.66 -6.30 -12.98
C ARG A 158 6.30 -6.86 -12.58
N LYS A 159 6.11 -7.15 -11.29
CA LYS A 159 4.80 -7.58 -10.76
C LYS A 159 3.72 -6.51 -10.96
N ALA A 160 4.02 -5.24 -10.67
CA ALA A 160 3.08 -4.13 -10.85
C ALA A 160 2.66 -3.93 -12.33
N ARG A 161 3.55 -4.24 -13.28
CA ARG A 161 3.28 -4.24 -14.72
C ARG A 161 2.57 -5.51 -15.23
N GLY A 162 2.40 -6.52 -14.38
CA GLY A 162 1.82 -7.80 -14.76
C GLY A 162 2.77 -8.74 -15.51
N GLU A 163 4.08 -8.45 -15.49
CA GLU A 163 5.13 -9.24 -16.14
C GLU A 163 5.58 -10.44 -15.27
N ALA A 164 5.26 -10.40 -13.97
CA ALA A 164 5.50 -11.46 -13.01
C ALA A 164 4.23 -11.74 -12.17
N ARG A 165 4.06 -12.99 -11.71
CA ARG A 165 2.94 -13.42 -10.85
C ARG A 165 3.33 -13.43 -9.37
#